data_AF-K2FPR3-F1
#
_entry.id   AF-K2FPR3-F1
#
_cell.length_a   1.000
_cell.length_b   1.000
_cell.length_c   1.000
_cell.angle_alpha   90.00
_cell.angle_beta   90.00
_cell.angle_gamma   90.00
#
_symmetry.space_group_name_H-M   'P 1'
#
loop_
_entity.id
_entity.type
_entity.pdbx_description
1 polymer ?
#
loop_
_entity_poly.entity_id
_entity_poly.type
_entity_poly.pdbx_seq_one_letter_code
_entity_poly.pdbx_strand_id
1 'polypeptide(L)'
;MNIEQMLAVLNPEIVERLRTAVEIGKWPNGVALTPEQRQTCMQAVYAWEMKNLPENERSGYIDRGTKEEGEECDDDHHKNEPEFKPIRFV
;
A
#
# COMPACT_ATOMS: atom_id res chain seq x y z
N MET A 1 0.40 -20.99 -6.18
CA MET A 1 1.28 -21.34 -5.04
C MET A 1 0.58 -20.84 -3.78
N ASN A 2 0.39 -21.69 -2.78
CA ASN A 2 -0.41 -21.37 -1.59
C ASN A 2 0.37 -20.42 -0.65
N ILE A 3 0.17 -19.11 -0.83
CA ILE A 3 0.80 -18.06 -0.01
C ILE A 3 0.42 -18.20 1.47
N GLU A 4 -0.68 -18.87 1.78
CA GLU A 4 -1.08 -19.23 3.14
C GLU A 4 -0.02 -20.07 3.88
N GLN A 5 0.76 -20.90 3.17
CA GLN A 5 1.89 -21.60 3.78
C GLN A 5 3.13 -20.70 3.98
N MET A 6 3.29 -19.65 3.16
CA MET A 6 4.30 -18.62 3.39
C MET A 6 3.96 -17.76 4.61
N LEU A 7 2.67 -17.48 4.84
CA LEU A 7 2.21 -16.71 6.01
C LEU A 7 2.58 -17.39 7.34
N ALA A 8 2.60 -18.73 7.38
CA ALA A 8 3.00 -19.50 8.57
C ALA A 8 4.51 -19.47 8.85
N VAL A 9 5.33 -19.08 7.86
CA VAL A 9 6.80 -19.01 7.95
C VAL A 9 7.27 -17.60 7.61
N LEU A 10 6.47 -16.56 7.90
CA LEU A 10 6.88 -15.17 7.68
C LEU A 10 8.01 -14.78 8.64
N ASN A 11 9.23 -15.11 8.24
CA ASN A 11 10.44 -14.58 8.81
C ASN A 11 10.70 -13.17 8.25
N PRO A 12 11.41 -12.30 8.99
CA PRO A 12 11.75 -10.95 8.52
C PRO A 12 12.44 -10.96 7.15
N GLU A 13 13.29 -11.96 6.86
CA GLU A 13 13.94 -12.12 5.56
C GLU A 13 12.94 -12.36 4.41
N ILE A 14 11.86 -13.09 4.64
CA ILE A 14 10.85 -13.36 3.61
C ILE A 14 10.03 -12.09 3.34
N VAL A 15 9.70 -11.34 4.40
CA VAL A 15 8.99 -10.06 4.28
C VAL A 15 9.81 -9.07 3.46
N GLU A 16 11.12 -8.97 3.71
CA GLU A 16 12.02 -8.12 2.94
C GLU A 16 12.02 -8.51 1.45
N ARG A 17 12.16 -9.80 1.15
CA ARG A 17 12.10 -10.30 -0.24
C ARG A 17 10.75 -10.02 -0.91
N LEU A 18 9.65 -10.15 -0.19
CA LEU A 18 8.31 -9.82 -0.69
C LEU A 18 8.19 -8.33 -0.99
N ARG A 19 8.74 -7.46 -0.12
CA ARG A 19 8.75 -6.02 -0.29
C ARG A 19 9.53 -5.65 -1.56
N THR A 20 10.74 -6.17 -1.72
CA THR A 20 11.56 -5.98 -2.93
C THR A 20 10.87 -6.49 -4.19
N ALA A 21 10.21 -7.65 -4.13
CA ALA A 21 9.50 -8.20 -5.27
C ALA A 21 8.30 -7.33 -5.70
N VAL A 22 7.60 -6.72 -4.75
CA VAL A 22 6.50 -5.77 -5.01
C VAL A 22 7.01 -4.45 -5.58
N GLU A 23 8.14 -3.94 -5.10
CA GLU A 23 8.78 -2.71 -5.59
C GLU A 23 9.25 -2.85 -7.04
N ILE A 24 9.93 -3.95 -7.36
CA ILE A 24 10.47 -4.23 -8.70
C ILE A 24 9.37 -4.78 -9.63
N GLY A 25 8.31 -5.36 -9.07
CA GLY A 25 7.28 -6.09 -9.81
C GLY A 25 7.76 -7.44 -10.36
N LYS A 26 8.85 -7.97 -9.83
CA LYS A 26 9.45 -9.25 -10.26
C LYS A 26 9.94 -10.04 -9.05
N TRP A 27 9.77 -11.35 -9.11
CA TRP A 27 10.36 -12.30 -8.18
C TRP A 27 11.89 -12.30 -8.31
N PRO A 28 12.64 -12.73 -7.27
CA PRO A 28 14.11 -12.78 -7.32
C PRO A 28 14.66 -13.75 -8.37
N ASN A 29 13.83 -14.65 -8.89
CA ASN A 29 14.16 -15.53 -10.01
C ASN A 29 13.99 -14.85 -11.40
N GLY A 30 13.60 -13.57 -11.44
CA GLY A 30 13.40 -12.78 -12.67
C GLY A 30 11.99 -12.86 -13.27
N VAL A 31 11.08 -13.66 -12.70
CA VAL A 31 9.70 -13.81 -13.19
C VAL A 31 8.85 -12.61 -12.76
N ALA A 32 8.06 -12.04 -13.68
CA ALA A 32 7.15 -10.94 -13.35
C ALA A 32 6.05 -11.37 -12.37
N LEU A 33 5.70 -10.51 -11.41
CA LEU A 33 4.54 -10.72 -10.54
C LEU A 33 3.26 -10.41 -11.30
N THR A 34 2.26 -11.27 -11.14
CA THR A 34 0.90 -10.93 -11.58
C THR A 34 0.28 -9.88 -10.64
N PRO A 35 -0.73 -9.12 -11.08
CA PRO A 35 -1.41 -8.13 -10.26
C PRO A 35 -1.98 -8.74 -8.97
N GLU A 36 -2.62 -9.91 -9.09
CA GLU A 36 -3.16 -10.66 -7.95
C GLU A 36 -2.04 -11.07 -6.97
N GLN A 37 -0.93 -11.61 -7.49
CA GLN A 37 0.22 -11.98 -6.65
C GLN A 37 0.79 -10.77 -5.92
N ARG A 38 0.93 -9.63 -6.61
CA ARG A 38 1.41 -8.38 -6.01
C ARG A 38 0.51 -7.93 -4.88
N GLN A 39 -0.81 -7.99 -5.07
CA GLN A 39 -1.78 -7.64 -4.04
C GLN A 39 -1.69 -8.56 -2.82
N THR A 40 -1.59 -9.88 -3.03
CA THR A 40 -1.43 -10.83 -1.93
C THR A 40 -0.11 -10.62 -1.18
N CYS A 41 0.99 -10.34 -1.89
CA CYS A 41 2.29 -10.05 -1.27
C CYS A 41 2.21 -8.78 -0.40
N MET A 42 1.55 -7.72 -0.88
CA MET A 42 1.34 -6.50 -0.10
C MET A 42 0.51 -6.77 1.17
N GLN A 43 -0.57 -7.53 1.06
CA GLN A 43 -1.39 -7.90 2.21
C GLN A 43 -0.60 -8.73 3.24
N ALA A 44 0.27 -9.63 2.78
CA ALA A 44 1.13 -10.43 3.65
C ALA A 44 2.15 -9.57 4.42
N VAL A 45 2.81 -8.63 3.74
CA VAL A 45 3.75 -7.69 4.37
C VAL A 45 3.03 -6.85 5.43
N TYR A 46 1.87 -6.30 5.08
CA TYR A 46 1.06 -5.51 6.01
C TYR A 46 0.64 -6.30 7.26
N ALA A 47 0.14 -7.53 7.08
CA ALA A 47 -0.27 -8.38 8.20
C ALA A 47 0.90 -8.74 9.13
N TRP A 48 2.11 -8.87 8.58
CA TRP A 48 3.31 -9.09 9.38
C TRP A 48 3.74 -7.83 10.14
N GLU A 49 3.73 -6.66 9.49
CA GLU A 49 4.07 -5.38 10.10
C GLU A 49 3.13 -5.02 11.26
N MET A 50 1.83 -5.31 11.14
CA MET A 50 0.88 -5.11 12.23
C MET A 50 1.23 -5.92 13.49
N LYS A 51 1.83 -7.11 13.33
CA LYS A 51 2.17 -8.01 14.44
C LYS A 51 3.56 -7.76 15.02
N ASN A 52 4.51 -7.34 14.19
CA ASN A 52 5.94 -7.29 14.55
C ASN A 52 6.48 -5.87 14.73
N LEU A 53 5.85 -4.86 14.10
CA LEU A 53 6.34 -3.48 14.13
C LEU A 53 5.37 -2.58 14.92
N PRO A 54 5.93 -1.62 15.69
CA PRO A 54 5.15 -0.54 16.29
C PRO A 54 4.60 0.37 15.18
N GLU A 55 3.50 1.05 15.46
CA GLU A 55 2.73 1.78 14.45
C GLU A 55 3.55 2.80 13.67
N ASN A 56 4.52 3.45 14.33
CA ASN A 56 5.43 4.43 13.77
C ASN A 56 6.41 3.89 12.71
N GLU A 57 6.64 2.57 12.69
CA GLU A 57 7.56 1.92 11.73
C GLU A 57 6.80 1.14 10.65
N ARG A 58 5.45 1.16 10.67
CA ARG A 58 4.64 0.45 9.68
C ARG A 58 4.61 1.18 8.35
N SER A 59 4.49 0.42 7.27
CA SER A 59 4.32 0.99 5.95
C SER A 59 3.04 1.81 5.88
N GLY A 60 3.14 3.07 5.42
CA GLY A 60 2.00 3.99 5.33
C GLY A 60 1.68 4.75 6.62
N TYR A 61 2.49 4.63 7.68
CA TYR A 61 2.38 5.50 8.83
C TYR A 61 2.68 6.95 8.44
N ILE A 62 1.80 7.86 8.83
CA ILE A 62 1.96 9.30 8.67
C ILE A 62 1.81 9.89 10.06
N ASP A 63 2.91 10.42 10.61
CA ASP A 63 2.85 11.22 11.82
C ASP A 63 2.11 12.52 11.48
N ARG A 64 0.86 12.62 11.93
CA ARG A 64 0.00 13.78 11.67
C ARG A 64 0.28 14.93 12.63
N GLY A 65 1.30 14.82 13.49
CA GLY A 65 1.67 15.79 14.50
C GLY A 65 0.55 16.07 15.50
N THR A 66 0.81 17.00 16.41
CA THR A 66 -0.26 17.71 17.12
C THR A 66 -0.67 18.84 16.19
N LYS A 67 -1.83 18.75 15.54
CA LYS A 67 -2.35 19.89 14.78
C LYS A 67 -2.47 21.06 15.76
N GLU A 68 -1.77 22.15 15.49
CA GLU A 68 -2.11 23.40 16.15
C GLU A 68 -3.56 23.73 15.77
N GLU A 69 -4.31 24.30 16.70
CA GLU A 69 -5.74 24.60 16.54
C GLU A 69 -5.92 25.57 15.36
N GLY A 70 -6.19 25.04 14.16
CA GLY A 70 -6.29 25.82 12.92
C GLY A 70 -5.67 25.19 11.67
N GLU A 71 -4.88 24.12 11.75
CA GLU A 71 -4.39 23.40 10.55
C GLU A 71 -5.47 22.46 9.96
N GLU A 72 -6.42 23.08 9.28
CA GLU A 72 -7.31 22.45 8.33
C GLU A 72 -6.54 22.26 7.01
N CYS A 73 -6.40 21.02 6.55
CA CYS A 73 -5.91 20.76 5.19
C CYS A 73 -7.03 21.16 4.23
N ASP A 74 -7.09 22.45 3.92
CA ASP A 74 -8.05 23.04 2.99
C ASP A 74 -7.66 22.63 1.57
N ASP A 75 -8.29 21.57 1.05
CA ASP A 75 -8.28 21.27 -0.39
C ASP A 75 -9.30 22.21 -1.07
N ASP A 76 -9.01 23.52 -1.11
CA ASP A 76 -9.87 24.53 -1.75
C ASP A 76 -9.82 24.47 -3.29
N HIS A 77 -9.10 23.50 -3.85
CA HIS A 77 -8.94 23.35 -5.29
C HIS A 77 -10.11 22.64 -5.99
N HIS A 78 -11.25 22.41 -5.32
CA HIS A 78 -12.45 21.81 -5.94
C HIS A 78 -13.62 22.78 -6.18
N LYS A 79 -13.48 24.08 -5.88
CA LYS A 79 -14.62 25.02 -5.99
C LYS A 79 -14.85 25.64 -7.39
N ASN A 80 -14.00 25.32 -8.38
CA ASN A 80 -14.12 25.91 -9.73
C ASN A 80 -13.98 24.91 -10.89
N GLU A 81 -14.37 23.64 -10.71
CA GLU A 81 -14.65 22.81 -11.90
C GLU A 81 -16.05 23.15 -12.44
N PRO A 82 -16.18 23.61 -13.70
CA PRO A 82 -17.49 23.75 -14.32
C PRO A 82 -18.14 22.37 -14.39
N GLU A 83 -19.32 22.26 -13.76
CA GLU A 83 -20.21 21.11 -13.73
C GLU A 83 -20.06 20.20 -14.98
N PHE A 84 -19.54 18.98 -14.79
CA PHE A 84 -19.41 17.98 -15.84
C PHE A 84 -20.78 17.63 -16.41
N LYS A 85 -21.10 18.18 -17.59
CA LYS A 85 -22.30 17.81 -18.35
C LYS A 85 -21.96 16.59 -19.20
N PRO A 86 -22.61 15.43 -19.00
CA PRO A 86 -22.33 14.26 -19.81
C PRO A 86 -22.63 14.57 -21.28
N ILE A 87 -21.69 14.22 -22.17
CA ILE A 87 -21.88 14.39 -23.61
C ILE A 87 -23.07 13.54 -24.03
N ARG A 88 -24.14 14.20 -24.48
CA ARG A 88 -25.31 13.51 -25.01
C ARG A 88 -24.95 13.04 -26.42
N PHE A 89 -24.73 11.74 -26.57
CA PHE A 89 -24.59 11.12 -27.89
C PHE A 89 -25.92 11.27 -28.63
N VAL A 90 -25.92 12.03 -29.73
CA VAL A 90 -26.96 12.07 -30.75
C VAL A 90 -26.31 11.75 -32.08
#